data_AF-A0A3M2QL96-F1
#
_entry.id   AF-A0A3M2QL96-F1
#
_cell.length_a   1.000
_cell.length_b   1.000
_cell.length_c   1.000
_cell.angle_alpha   90.00
_cell.angle_beta   90.00
_cell.angle_gamma   90.00
#
_symmetry.space_group_name_H-M   'P 1'
#
loop_
_entity.id
_entity.type
_entity.pdbx_description
1 polymer ?
#
loop_
_entity_poly.entity_id
_entity_poly.type
_entity_poly.pdbx_seq_one_letter_code
_entity_poly.pdbx_strand_id
1 'polypeptide(L)'
;SLAHRWDQICMENEGPLDLKAIESFKLSDSIQLSLPEMEAFVASISGGENMTEVAHFDPIPQVQLLDDDRLPTIGTGEQYLPFKLAMLESWVAANLDIWLERHVREEDTCGELKELIQCYHRVASHQYSGCPEGASRMLLTIGELWVAMDKAAIHALPSLTLYEHEVPIGVWQALLLTAGVEAERLHRLEQYLLNRQIVARGEGRPSLFRSYGCPGSFSVVYFSASLKHQLLKIEIEAQAQTERQAKKEELRQLKREYKMWMKKYQDRAEYDEYTREEYGVPVPSHPHSCVRCGYLNTANSLHIDMHEWPLPEDELEAQSTVFELSVPLIFSEWRDSTLYVINDVLLSEQSNTLYPQSSYPLRDYSPLYEFFQTGRGYRVHLLSEAKPNIVTHRRTLYVQSCTESDVCVNNGLRYQYFDGSRGWFLEEFLPTEGLSHLCTFNLPGRAHKLRRFLMRTWCKPEGETPNKVMASQSDCPEYMSLSEYKALAELPYGYNI
;
A
#
# COMPACT_ATOMS: atom_id res chain seq x y z
N SER A 1 22.86 -51.82 -35.76
CA SER A 1 22.07 -51.09 -34.75
C SER A 1 22.63 -49.69 -34.57
N LEU A 2 21.88 -48.75 -33.99
CA LEU A 2 22.38 -47.40 -33.65
C LEU A 2 23.64 -47.47 -32.77
N ALA A 3 23.72 -48.46 -31.87
CA ALA A 3 24.90 -48.74 -31.05
C ALA A 3 26.16 -49.00 -31.90
N HIS A 4 26.05 -49.77 -32.98
CA HIS A 4 27.21 -50.08 -33.82
C HIS A 4 27.73 -48.86 -34.60
N ARG A 5 26.84 -47.94 -34.98
CA ARG A 5 27.24 -46.65 -35.59
C ARG A 5 27.87 -45.72 -34.57
N TRP A 6 27.40 -45.73 -33.33
CA TRP A 6 27.99 -44.94 -32.25
C TRP A 6 29.39 -45.44 -31.88
N ASP A 7 29.57 -46.76 -31.77
CA ASP A 7 30.89 -47.37 -31.52
C ASP A 7 31.89 -47.04 -32.64
N GLN A 8 31.44 -47.06 -33.90
CA GLN A 8 32.29 -46.71 -35.03
C GLN A 8 32.70 -45.23 -35.02
N ILE A 9 31.80 -44.31 -34.63
CA ILE A 9 32.10 -42.88 -34.48
C ILE A 9 33.07 -42.63 -33.31
N CYS A 10 32.94 -43.37 -32.22
CA CYS A 10 33.88 -43.31 -31.09
C CYS A 10 35.27 -43.80 -31.50
N MET A 11 35.37 -44.93 -32.22
CA MET A 11 36.66 -45.46 -32.68
C MET A 11 37.32 -44.58 -33.75
N GLU A 12 36.55 -43.87 -34.58
CA GLU A 12 37.08 -42.93 -35.57
C GLU A 12 37.53 -41.58 -34.95
N ASN A 13 37.03 -41.22 -33.76
CA ASN A 13 37.41 -39.99 -33.04
C ASN A 13 38.42 -40.20 -31.89
N GLU A 14 38.68 -41.44 -31.48
CA GLU A 14 39.79 -41.78 -30.57
C GLU A 14 41.13 -41.75 -31.31
N GLY A 15 41.60 -40.54 -31.65
CA GLY A 15 42.99 -40.34 -31.97
C GLY A 15 43.87 -40.76 -30.77
N PRO A 16 45.05 -41.36 -31.00
CA PRO A 16 45.96 -41.68 -29.90
C PRO A 16 46.31 -40.38 -29.16
N LEU A 17 45.89 -40.29 -27.91
CA LEU A 17 46.37 -39.24 -27.01
C LEU A 17 47.90 -39.35 -26.95
N ASP A 18 48.61 -38.32 -27.41
CA ASP A 18 50.06 -38.25 -27.31
C ASP A 18 50.47 -37.98 -25.85
N LEU A 19 50.35 -39.03 -25.03
CA LEU A 19 50.67 -39.01 -23.61
C LEU A 19 52.19 -38.85 -23.37
N LYS A 20 53.04 -38.93 -24.40
CA LYS A 20 54.48 -38.64 -24.27
C LYS A 20 54.75 -37.16 -23.94
N ALA A 21 53.87 -36.25 -24.36
CA ALA A 21 53.96 -34.85 -23.96
C ALA A 21 53.74 -34.67 -22.44
N ILE A 22 52.83 -35.47 -21.85
CA ILE A 22 52.54 -35.45 -20.41
C ILE A 22 53.65 -36.15 -19.61
N GLU A 23 54.31 -37.15 -20.18
CA GLU A 23 55.45 -37.85 -19.56
C GLU A 23 56.68 -36.94 -19.38
N SER A 24 56.81 -35.90 -20.22
CA SER A 24 57.85 -34.86 -20.09
C SER A 24 57.46 -33.67 -19.19
N PHE A 25 56.21 -33.62 -18.73
CA PHE A 25 55.66 -32.50 -17.97
C PHE A 25 56.07 -32.58 -16.50
N LYS A 26 57.03 -31.76 -16.09
CA LYS A 26 57.38 -31.61 -14.67
C LYS A 26 56.46 -30.58 -14.03
N LEU A 27 55.67 -31.02 -13.05
CA LEU A 27 54.75 -30.16 -12.29
C LEU A 27 55.46 -28.92 -11.70
N SER A 28 56.75 -29.03 -11.36
CA SER A 28 57.59 -27.93 -10.87
C SER A 28 57.71 -26.75 -11.84
N ASP A 29 57.59 -26.99 -13.15
CA ASP A 29 57.80 -25.98 -14.18
C ASP A 29 56.53 -25.12 -14.40
N SER A 30 55.37 -25.56 -13.87
CA SER A 30 54.08 -24.85 -13.96
C SER A 30 53.69 -24.08 -12.71
N ILE A 31 54.45 -24.24 -11.61
CA ILE A 31 54.24 -23.49 -10.36
C ILE A 31 55.05 -22.17 -10.40
N GLN A 32 55.95 -22.02 -11.38
CA GLN A 32 56.71 -20.80 -11.62
C GLN A 32 56.12 -20.01 -12.79
N LEU A 33 54.93 -19.44 -12.57
CA LEU A 33 54.47 -18.29 -13.36
C LEU A 33 55.35 -17.09 -13.00
N SER A 34 56.46 -16.88 -13.71
CA SER A 34 57.19 -15.61 -13.60
C SER A 34 56.41 -14.55 -14.36
N LEU A 35 55.88 -13.56 -13.65
CA LEU A 35 55.23 -12.38 -14.22
C LEU A 35 56.21 -11.21 -14.04
N PRO A 36 57.22 -11.05 -14.91
CA PRO A 36 58.30 -10.09 -14.70
C PRO A 36 57.82 -8.65 -14.52
N GLU A 37 56.68 -8.26 -15.11
CA GLU A 37 56.07 -6.94 -14.89
C GLU A 37 55.49 -6.80 -13.47
N MET A 38 54.85 -7.86 -12.96
CA MET A 38 54.28 -7.89 -11.61
C MET A 38 55.39 -8.02 -10.55
N GLU A 39 56.43 -8.80 -10.84
CA GLU A 39 57.63 -8.92 -10.02
C GLU A 39 58.43 -7.62 -9.99
N ALA A 40 58.58 -6.94 -11.13
CA ALA A 40 59.19 -5.61 -11.19
C ALA A 40 58.34 -4.57 -10.44
N PHE A 41 57.01 -4.65 -10.52
CA PHE A 41 56.12 -3.81 -9.74
C PHE A 41 56.28 -4.06 -8.22
N VAL A 42 56.28 -5.30 -7.77
CA VAL A 42 56.49 -5.66 -6.36
C VAL A 42 57.91 -5.27 -5.88
N ALA A 43 58.93 -5.44 -6.73
CA ALA A 43 60.30 -4.98 -6.46
C ALA A 43 60.38 -3.44 -6.38
N SER A 44 59.60 -2.72 -7.20
CA SER A 44 59.53 -1.26 -7.17
C SER A 44 58.86 -0.73 -5.90
N ILE A 45 57.92 -1.49 -5.32
CA ILE A 45 57.29 -1.18 -4.02
C ILE A 45 58.28 -1.39 -2.87
N SER A 46 59.12 -2.43 -2.96
CA SER A 46 60.08 -2.78 -1.91
C SER A 46 61.39 -1.99 -1.95
N GLY A 47 61.67 -1.29 -3.06
CA GLY A 47 62.80 -0.36 -3.20
C GLY A 47 62.50 1.08 -2.79
N GLY A 48 61.24 1.42 -2.49
CA GLY A 48 60.87 2.69 -1.90
C GLY A 48 61.36 2.73 -0.45
N GLU A 49 62.21 3.71 -0.12
CA GLU A 49 62.58 4.00 1.27
C GLU A 49 61.32 3.98 2.13
N ASN A 50 61.32 3.16 3.18
CA ASN A 50 60.31 3.15 4.22
C ASN A 50 60.26 4.55 4.84
N MET A 51 59.46 5.45 4.26
CA MET A 51 58.79 6.47 5.05
C MET A 51 57.79 5.71 5.90
N THR A 52 58.25 5.22 7.05
CA THR A 52 57.42 4.88 8.19
C THR A 52 56.82 6.17 8.75
N GLU A 53 56.01 6.87 7.95
CA GLU A 53 54.78 7.39 8.51
C GLU A 53 53.95 6.14 8.79
N VAL A 54 54.05 5.65 10.01
CA VAL A 54 53.04 4.76 10.56
C VAL A 54 51.75 5.57 10.50
N ALA A 55 51.03 5.45 9.39
CA ALA A 55 49.66 5.91 9.30
C ALA A 55 48.97 5.14 10.43
N HIS A 56 48.65 5.86 11.50
CA HIS A 56 47.86 5.35 12.60
C HIS A 56 46.53 4.92 11.99
N PHE A 57 46.44 3.65 11.59
CA PHE A 57 45.20 3.04 11.18
C PHE A 57 44.44 2.79 12.48
N ASP A 58 43.80 3.85 12.95
CA ASP A 58 42.74 3.77 13.94
C ASP A 58 41.44 3.57 13.15
N PRO A 59 41.01 2.32 12.88
CA PRO A 59 39.71 2.10 12.27
C PRO A 59 38.67 2.66 13.23
N ILE A 60 38.14 3.83 12.91
CA ILE A 60 36.93 4.32 13.56
C ILE A 60 35.87 3.25 13.23
N PRO A 61 35.29 2.54 14.22
CA PRO A 61 34.21 1.62 13.95
C PRO A 61 33.00 2.46 13.55
N GLN A 62 32.89 2.77 12.26
CA GLN A 62 31.80 3.59 11.74
C GLN A 62 30.48 2.81 11.68
N VAL A 63 30.55 1.52 12.00
CA VAL A 63 29.43 0.60 12.03
C VAL A 63 29.43 -0.08 13.41
N GLN A 64 28.45 0.27 14.23
CA GLN A 64 28.25 -0.32 15.56
C GLN A 64 27.48 -1.63 15.42
N LEU A 65 27.78 -2.60 16.28
CA LEU A 65 26.99 -3.82 16.37
C LEU A 65 25.54 -3.44 16.74
N LEU A 66 24.58 -4.05 16.06
CA LEU A 66 23.16 -3.84 16.36
C LEU A 66 22.81 -4.55 17.66
N ASP A 67 21.98 -3.89 18.48
CA ASP A 67 21.42 -4.46 19.70
C ASP A 67 20.31 -5.45 19.33
N ASP A 68 20.33 -6.66 19.88
CA ASP A 68 19.32 -7.68 19.61
C ASP A 68 17.95 -7.33 20.19
N ASP A 69 17.91 -6.43 21.18
CA ASP A 69 16.68 -5.99 21.85
C ASP A 69 16.06 -4.73 21.24
N ARG A 70 16.69 -4.12 20.23
CA ARG A 70 16.21 -2.89 19.60
C ARG A 70 16.13 -3.02 18.08
N LEU A 71 15.04 -2.54 17.50
CA LEU A 71 14.93 -2.51 16.05
C LEU A 71 16.03 -1.63 15.43
N PRO A 72 16.68 -2.12 14.36
CA PRO A 72 17.69 -1.34 13.64
C PRO A 72 17.03 -0.12 12.98
N THR A 73 17.78 0.96 12.88
CA THR A 73 17.33 2.19 12.20
C THR A 73 18.18 2.45 10.96
N ILE A 74 17.57 3.03 9.93
CA ILE A 74 18.27 3.36 8.68
C ILE A 74 17.74 4.66 8.06
N GLY A 75 18.66 5.60 7.80
CA GLY A 75 18.37 6.91 7.21
C GLY A 75 19.02 7.15 5.85
N THR A 76 18.57 8.21 5.17
CA THR A 76 19.18 8.68 3.91
C THR A 76 20.42 9.52 4.17
N GLY A 77 21.48 9.35 3.36
CA GLY A 77 22.73 10.12 3.48
C GLY A 77 23.76 9.51 4.46
N GLU A 78 23.54 8.29 4.93
CA GLU A 78 24.48 7.61 5.81
C GLU A 78 25.70 7.08 5.05
N GLN A 79 26.89 7.23 5.66
CA GLN A 79 28.11 6.62 5.16
C GLN A 79 28.03 5.09 5.32
N TYR A 80 28.69 4.34 4.41
CA TYR A 80 28.73 2.86 4.43
C TYR A 80 27.36 2.18 4.29
N LEU A 81 26.44 2.80 3.54
CA LEU A 81 25.07 2.32 3.34
C LEU A 81 24.94 0.82 2.99
N PRO A 82 25.75 0.24 2.07
CA PRO A 82 25.65 -1.19 1.77
C PRO A 82 25.92 -2.09 2.98
N PHE A 83 26.85 -1.71 3.85
CA PHE A 83 27.17 -2.47 5.06
C PHE A 83 26.06 -2.37 6.09
N LYS A 84 25.44 -1.20 6.25
CA LYS A 84 24.31 -1.01 7.17
C LYS A 84 23.07 -1.79 6.73
N LEU A 85 22.77 -1.80 5.43
CA LEU A 85 21.71 -2.64 4.86
C LEU A 85 21.98 -4.12 5.13
N ALA A 86 23.19 -4.60 4.85
CA ALA A 86 23.57 -5.98 5.12
C ALA A 86 23.46 -6.35 6.60
N MET A 87 23.80 -5.42 7.51
CA MET A 87 23.64 -5.63 8.95
C MET A 87 22.20 -5.67 9.41
N LEU A 88 21.34 -4.79 8.88
CA LEU A 88 19.91 -4.81 9.14
C LEU A 88 19.29 -6.13 8.64
N GLU A 89 19.60 -6.54 7.41
CA GLU A 89 19.11 -7.79 6.81
C GLU A 89 19.56 -9.03 7.62
N SER A 90 20.80 -9.00 8.12
CA SER A 90 21.36 -10.05 8.97
C SER A 90 20.70 -10.07 10.35
N TRP A 91 20.45 -8.89 10.93
CA TRP A 91 19.74 -8.75 12.20
C TRP A 91 18.31 -9.28 12.07
N VAL A 92 17.59 -8.95 10.99
CA VAL A 92 16.24 -9.48 10.75
C VAL A 92 16.26 -11.00 10.65
N ALA A 93 17.23 -11.57 9.94
CA ALA A 93 17.36 -13.02 9.79
C ALA A 93 17.62 -13.75 11.12
N ALA A 94 18.38 -13.14 12.03
CA ALA A 94 18.86 -13.77 13.26
C ALA A 94 17.98 -13.47 14.49
N ASN A 95 17.44 -12.25 14.60
CA ASN A 95 16.94 -11.71 15.85
C ASN A 95 15.44 -11.35 15.83
N LEU A 96 14.80 -11.20 14.65
CA LEU A 96 13.44 -10.68 14.57
C LEU A 96 12.40 -11.50 15.36
N ASP A 97 12.46 -12.83 15.28
CA ASP A 97 11.53 -13.70 16.03
C ASP A 97 11.72 -13.54 17.56
N ILE A 98 12.98 -13.47 18.03
CA ILE A 98 13.32 -13.29 19.46
C ILE A 98 12.90 -11.91 19.95
N TRP A 99 13.17 -10.88 19.16
CA TRP A 99 12.76 -9.51 19.44
C TRP A 99 11.24 -9.43 19.55
N LEU A 100 10.52 -10.04 18.61
CA LEU A 100 9.06 -10.07 18.62
C LEU A 100 8.51 -10.75 19.87
N GLU A 101 9.05 -11.90 20.30
CA GLU A 101 8.59 -12.58 21.52
C GLU A 101 8.62 -11.68 22.77
N ARG A 102 9.58 -10.74 22.84
CA ARG A 102 9.72 -9.79 23.94
C ARG A 102 8.74 -8.61 23.82
N HIS A 103 8.52 -8.12 22.61
CA HIS A 103 7.78 -6.87 22.35
C HIS A 103 6.35 -7.09 21.84
N VAL A 104 5.89 -8.32 21.59
CA VAL A 104 4.56 -8.63 20.99
C VAL A 104 3.38 -8.04 21.77
N ARG A 105 3.55 -7.74 23.06
CA ARG A 105 2.51 -7.19 23.95
C ARG A 105 2.51 -5.66 24.00
N GLU A 106 3.54 -5.02 23.45
CA GLU A 106 3.66 -3.58 23.47
C GLU A 106 2.75 -2.97 22.40
N GLU A 107 2.10 -1.85 22.74
CA GLU A 107 1.09 -1.23 21.85
C GLU A 107 1.73 -0.62 20.59
N ASP A 108 3.00 -0.22 20.65
CA ASP A 108 3.70 0.49 19.58
C ASP A 108 4.49 -0.42 18.63
N THR A 109 4.54 -1.74 18.89
CA THR A 109 5.30 -2.72 18.08
C THR A 109 4.93 -2.66 16.59
N CYS A 110 3.65 -2.51 16.26
CA CYS A 110 3.22 -2.35 14.86
C CYS A 110 3.64 -1.00 14.27
N GLY A 111 3.71 0.07 15.07
CA GLY A 111 4.21 1.38 14.67
C GLY A 111 5.71 1.33 14.33
N GLU A 112 6.53 0.80 15.24
CA GLU A 112 7.98 0.67 15.02
C GLU A 112 8.31 -0.19 13.79
N LEU A 113 7.60 -1.33 13.62
CA LEU A 113 7.78 -2.19 12.45
C LEU A 113 7.35 -1.49 11.16
N LYS A 114 6.30 -0.67 11.18
CA LYS A 114 5.87 0.11 10.01
C LYS A 114 6.93 1.11 9.61
N GLU A 115 7.46 1.87 10.57
CA GLU A 115 8.52 2.84 10.31
C GLU A 115 9.75 2.16 9.72
N LEU A 116 10.15 1.01 10.26
CA LEU A 116 11.26 0.22 9.75
C LEU A 116 11.02 -0.27 8.32
N ILE A 117 9.85 -0.87 8.03
CA ILE A 117 9.48 -1.33 6.68
C ILE A 117 9.57 -0.18 5.69
N GLN A 118 9.01 0.99 6.03
CA GLN A 118 8.97 2.13 5.12
C GLN A 118 10.36 2.77 4.91
N CYS A 119 11.13 2.96 5.98
CA CYS A 119 12.47 3.53 5.90
C CYS A 119 13.43 2.59 5.17
N TYR A 120 13.41 1.31 5.51
CA TYR A 120 14.22 0.29 4.85
C TYR A 120 13.87 0.20 3.36
N HIS A 121 12.58 0.08 3.00
CA HIS A 121 12.16 0.01 1.60
C HIS A 121 12.64 1.23 0.81
N ARG A 122 12.49 2.44 1.35
CA ARG A 122 12.90 3.69 0.68
C ARG A 122 14.41 3.71 0.38
N VAL A 123 15.22 3.25 1.31
CA VAL A 123 16.69 3.25 1.19
C VAL A 123 17.17 2.10 0.32
N ALA A 124 16.71 0.88 0.60
CA ALA A 124 17.13 -0.34 -0.07
C ALA A 124 16.70 -0.38 -1.55
N SER A 125 15.49 0.10 -1.88
CA SER A 125 15.02 0.12 -3.28
C SER A 125 15.89 0.98 -4.19
N HIS A 126 16.39 2.11 -3.68
CA HIS A 126 17.34 2.95 -4.39
C HIS A 126 18.72 2.27 -4.49
N GLN A 127 19.23 1.73 -3.38
CA GLN A 127 20.55 1.10 -3.34
C GLN A 127 20.65 -0.16 -4.20
N TYR A 128 19.57 -0.94 -4.28
CA TYR A 128 19.50 -2.19 -5.03
C TYR A 128 18.91 -2.03 -6.42
N SER A 129 18.73 -0.79 -6.90
CA SER A 129 18.28 -0.53 -8.26
C SER A 129 19.21 -1.20 -9.28
N GLY A 130 18.66 -2.09 -10.10
CA GLY A 130 19.43 -2.85 -11.09
C GLY A 130 20.24 -4.02 -10.53
N CYS A 131 20.12 -4.35 -9.24
CA CYS A 131 20.70 -5.53 -8.60
C CYS A 131 19.58 -6.50 -8.17
N PRO A 132 19.25 -7.50 -8.99
CA PRO A 132 18.18 -8.45 -8.71
C PRO A 132 18.34 -9.23 -7.39
N GLU A 133 19.57 -9.57 -7.01
CA GLU A 133 19.87 -10.28 -5.77
C GLU A 133 19.62 -9.39 -4.55
N GLY A 134 20.09 -8.14 -4.61
CA GLY A 134 19.82 -7.14 -3.57
C GLY A 134 18.33 -6.86 -3.43
N ALA A 135 17.62 -6.69 -4.55
CA ALA A 135 16.18 -6.51 -4.54
C ALA A 135 15.45 -7.73 -3.96
N SER A 136 15.91 -8.94 -4.28
CA SER A 136 15.32 -10.17 -3.74
C SER A 136 15.48 -10.28 -2.22
N ARG A 137 16.66 -9.90 -1.70
CA ARG A 137 16.91 -9.84 -0.26
C ARG A 137 16.09 -8.76 0.43
N MET A 138 15.97 -7.58 -0.17
CA MET A 138 15.12 -6.50 0.33
C MET A 138 13.67 -6.96 0.48
N LEU A 139 13.11 -7.58 -0.56
CA LEU A 139 11.75 -8.08 -0.54
C LEU A 139 11.57 -9.12 0.58
N LEU A 140 12.46 -10.12 0.67
CA LEU A 140 12.41 -11.14 1.70
C LEU A 140 12.43 -10.54 3.12
N THR A 141 13.34 -9.60 3.37
CA THR A 141 13.44 -8.88 4.66
C THR A 141 12.16 -8.10 4.97
N ILE A 142 11.56 -7.41 4.00
CA ILE A 142 10.28 -6.71 4.21
C ILE A 142 9.15 -7.71 4.50
N GLY A 143 9.13 -8.85 3.80
CA GLY A 143 8.16 -9.92 4.05
C GLY A 143 8.23 -10.45 5.48
N GLU A 144 9.43 -10.71 6.00
CA GLU A 144 9.63 -11.16 7.39
C GLU A 144 9.22 -10.09 8.41
N LEU A 145 9.59 -8.82 8.18
CA LEU A 145 9.16 -7.69 9.01
C LEU A 145 7.63 -7.56 9.04
N TRP A 146 6.97 -7.71 7.89
CA TRP A 146 5.51 -7.69 7.81
C TRP A 146 4.88 -8.87 8.55
N VAL A 147 5.47 -10.09 8.47
CA VAL A 147 5.00 -11.24 9.25
C VAL A 147 5.10 -10.97 10.76
N ALA A 148 6.19 -10.35 11.22
CA ALA A 148 6.31 -9.96 12.63
C ALA A 148 5.21 -8.97 13.03
N MET A 149 4.89 -8.01 12.16
CA MET A 149 3.81 -7.05 12.38
C MET A 149 2.43 -7.73 12.40
N ASP A 150 2.16 -8.66 11.50
CA ASP A 150 0.90 -9.41 11.45
C ASP A 150 0.71 -10.27 12.71
N LYS A 151 1.77 -10.93 13.18
CA LYS A 151 1.77 -11.65 14.46
C LYS A 151 1.46 -10.74 15.65
N ALA A 152 2.08 -9.56 15.72
CA ALA A 152 1.80 -8.58 16.78
C ALA A 152 0.36 -8.06 16.71
N ALA A 153 -0.12 -7.73 15.51
CA ALA A 153 -1.49 -7.27 15.30
C ALA A 153 -2.52 -8.35 15.69
N ILE A 154 -2.28 -9.61 15.33
CA ILE A 154 -3.11 -10.75 15.72
C ILE A 154 -3.08 -10.99 17.23
N HIS A 155 -1.92 -10.81 17.88
CA HIS A 155 -1.81 -10.93 19.33
C HIS A 155 -2.71 -9.93 20.06
N ALA A 156 -2.70 -8.68 19.62
CA ALA A 156 -3.54 -7.62 20.17
C ALA A 156 -5.01 -7.72 19.73
N LEU A 157 -5.26 -8.19 18.51
CA LEU A 157 -6.58 -8.27 17.88
C LEU A 157 -6.82 -9.68 17.30
N PRO A 158 -7.12 -10.69 18.14
CA PRO A 158 -7.22 -12.08 17.69
C PRO A 158 -8.26 -12.32 16.58
N SER A 159 -9.30 -11.49 16.50
CA SER A 159 -10.33 -11.57 15.45
C SER A 159 -9.76 -11.29 14.05
N LEU A 160 -8.62 -10.61 13.94
CA LEU A 160 -7.97 -10.31 12.66
C LEU A 160 -7.60 -11.58 11.90
N THR A 161 -7.30 -12.69 12.59
CA THR A 161 -6.97 -14.00 12.01
C THR A 161 -8.04 -14.52 11.04
N LEU A 162 -9.29 -14.11 11.24
CA LEU A 162 -10.46 -14.59 10.51
C LEU A 162 -10.66 -13.90 9.15
N TYR A 163 -9.89 -12.84 8.83
CA TYR A 163 -10.11 -11.98 7.66
C TYR A 163 -8.91 -11.98 6.73
N GLU A 164 -9.00 -12.30 5.43
CA GLU A 164 -7.81 -12.40 4.56
C GLU A 164 -6.86 -11.19 4.61
N HIS A 165 -5.54 -11.45 4.63
CA HIS A 165 -4.50 -10.41 4.61
C HIS A 165 -4.23 -9.84 3.21
N GLU A 166 -4.72 -10.50 2.16
CA GLU A 166 -4.62 -10.10 0.74
C GLU A 166 -3.21 -9.93 0.14
N VAL A 167 -2.14 -10.09 0.94
CA VAL A 167 -0.77 -10.22 0.42
C VAL A 167 -0.66 -11.37 -0.60
N PRO A 168 -0.23 -11.11 -1.85
CA PRO A 168 -0.13 -12.14 -2.87
C PRO A 168 1.01 -13.11 -2.54
N ILE A 169 0.72 -14.41 -2.52
CA ILE A 169 1.69 -15.45 -2.13
C ILE A 169 2.56 -15.88 -3.31
N GLY A 170 1.99 -16.00 -4.52
CA GLY A 170 2.72 -16.51 -5.68
C GLY A 170 3.87 -15.62 -6.16
N VAL A 171 3.86 -14.31 -5.83
CA VAL A 171 4.89 -13.37 -6.30
C VAL A 171 6.25 -13.62 -5.66
N TRP A 172 6.29 -14.19 -4.45
CA TRP A 172 7.53 -14.47 -3.72
C TRP A 172 8.39 -15.55 -4.37
N GLN A 173 7.83 -16.34 -5.29
CA GLN A 173 8.60 -17.33 -6.07
C GLN A 173 9.54 -16.71 -7.10
N ALA A 174 9.39 -15.40 -7.38
CA ALA A 174 10.25 -14.71 -8.33
C ALA A 174 11.58 -14.23 -7.73
N LEU A 175 11.80 -14.40 -6.42
CA LEU A 175 13.04 -13.99 -5.76
C LEU A 175 14.24 -14.80 -6.25
N LEU A 176 15.37 -14.13 -6.48
CA LEU A 176 16.66 -14.75 -6.77
C LEU A 176 17.46 -14.93 -5.47
N LEU A 177 17.40 -16.14 -4.93
CA LEU A 177 18.08 -16.51 -3.68
C LEU A 177 19.31 -17.34 -4.01
N THR A 178 20.44 -17.00 -3.41
CA THR A 178 21.75 -17.61 -3.75
C THR A 178 22.19 -18.64 -2.71
N ALA A 179 21.69 -18.52 -1.48
CA ALA A 179 22.03 -19.41 -0.38
C ALA A 179 20.84 -20.27 0.06
N GLY A 180 21.12 -21.52 0.47
CA GLY A 180 20.10 -22.41 1.04
C GLY A 180 19.38 -21.81 2.24
N VAL A 181 20.10 -21.03 3.07
CA VAL A 181 19.52 -20.32 4.23
C VAL A 181 18.49 -19.27 3.82
N GLU A 182 18.70 -18.58 2.69
CA GLU A 182 17.71 -17.63 2.17
C GLU A 182 16.46 -18.36 1.67
N ALA A 183 16.60 -19.53 1.05
CA ALA A 183 15.47 -20.36 0.62
C ALA A 183 14.65 -20.90 1.81
N GLU A 184 15.31 -21.27 2.91
CA GLU A 184 14.62 -21.67 4.16
C GLU A 184 13.83 -20.51 4.76
N ARG A 185 14.38 -19.28 4.73
CA ARG A 185 13.67 -18.06 5.16
C ARG A 185 12.43 -17.81 4.31
N LEU A 186 12.57 -17.88 2.98
CA LEU A 186 11.42 -17.75 2.07
C LEU A 186 10.37 -18.83 2.35
N HIS A 187 10.78 -20.07 2.57
CA HIS A 187 9.84 -21.14 2.90
C HIS A 187 9.04 -20.84 4.17
N ARG A 188 9.68 -20.33 5.23
CA ARG A 188 8.97 -19.93 6.47
C ARG A 188 7.96 -18.81 6.22
N LEU A 189 8.32 -17.81 5.40
CA LEU A 189 7.42 -16.72 4.99
C LEU A 189 6.21 -17.26 4.23
N GLU A 190 6.42 -18.08 3.19
CA GLU A 190 5.35 -18.67 2.39
C GLU A 190 4.42 -19.55 3.23
N GLN A 191 4.99 -20.38 4.11
CA GLN A 191 4.21 -21.21 5.03
C GLN A 191 3.34 -20.37 5.96
N TYR A 192 3.87 -19.27 6.50
CA TYR A 192 3.07 -18.36 7.32
C TYR A 192 1.88 -17.81 6.54
N LEU A 193 2.12 -17.22 5.36
CA LEU A 193 1.08 -16.62 4.52
C LEU A 193 0.00 -17.66 4.13
N LEU A 194 0.41 -18.85 3.71
CA LEU A 194 -0.51 -19.93 3.33
C LEU A 194 -1.38 -20.38 4.51
N ASN A 195 -0.77 -20.65 5.67
CA ASN A 195 -1.49 -21.07 6.86
C ASN A 195 -2.50 -20.00 7.29
N ARG A 196 -2.08 -18.74 7.26
CA ARG A 196 -2.94 -17.59 7.59
C ARG A 196 -4.11 -17.50 6.60
N GLN A 197 -3.86 -17.62 5.30
CA GLN A 197 -4.90 -17.58 4.28
C GLN A 197 -5.91 -18.73 4.41
N ILE A 198 -5.44 -19.95 4.71
CA ILE A 198 -6.31 -21.12 4.91
C ILE A 198 -7.28 -20.88 6.07
N VAL A 199 -6.80 -20.35 7.20
CA VAL A 199 -7.64 -20.05 8.37
C VAL A 199 -8.72 -19.03 8.02
N ALA A 200 -8.36 -17.93 7.37
CA ALA A 200 -9.34 -16.88 7.03
C ALA A 200 -10.36 -17.31 5.97
N ARG A 201 -9.93 -18.09 4.97
CA ARG A 201 -10.84 -18.62 3.93
C ARG A 201 -11.85 -19.61 4.48
N GLY A 202 -11.50 -20.35 5.52
CA GLY A 202 -12.43 -21.25 6.21
C GLY A 202 -13.65 -20.52 6.78
N GLU A 203 -13.48 -19.26 7.19
CA GLU A 203 -14.54 -18.42 7.77
C GLU A 203 -15.34 -17.64 6.72
N GLY A 204 -14.74 -17.34 5.56
CA GLY A 204 -15.40 -16.59 4.49
C GLY A 204 -15.77 -15.15 4.87
N ARG A 205 -14.97 -14.49 5.72
CA ARG A 205 -15.20 -13.10 6.13
C ARG A 205 -15.00 -12.12 4.97
N PRO A 206 -15.74 -10.99 4.92
CA PRO A 206 -15.53 -9.94 3.94
C PRO A 206 -14.13 -9.29 4.02
N SER A 207 -13.74 -8.58 2.96
CA SER A 207 -12.43 -7.93 2.86
C SER A 207 -12.23 -6.80 3.87
N LEU A 208 -11.03 -6.71 4.44
CA LEU A 208 -10.62 -5.62 5.34
C LEU A 208 -10.44 -4.28 4.62
N PHE A 209 -10.21 -4.32 3.31
CA PHE A 209 -9.89 -3.15 2.50
C PHE A 209 -11.10 -2.63 1.71
N ARG A 210 -12.11 -3.47 1.46
CA ARG A 210 -13.25 -3.11 0.60
C ARG A 210 -14.60 -3.08 1.31
N SER A 211 -14.79 -3.86 2.37
CA SER A 211 -16.11 -4.11 2.94
C SER A 211 -16.49 -3.10 4.02
N TYR A 212 -16.89 -1.90 3.60
CA TYR A 212 -17.49 -0.88 4.46
C TYR A 212 -18.97 -1.19 4.72
N GLY A 213 -19.43 -1.11 5.97
CA GLY A 213 -20.84 -1.27 6.34
C GLY A 213 -21.45 -2.64 5.99
N CYS A 214 -20.63 -3.65 5.71
CA CYS A 214 -21.13 -4.96 5.30
C CYS A 214 -21.35 -5.89 6.50
N PRO A 215 -22.37 -6.76 6.47
CA PRO A 215 -22.52 -7.82 7.47
C PRO A 215 -21.24 -8.66 7.60
N GLY A 216 -20.75 -8.82 8.83
CA GLY A 216 -19.56 -9.61 9.11
C GLY A 216 -18.23 -8.93 8.76
N SER A 217 -18.23 -7.69 8.26
CA SER A 217 -17.01 -6.88 8.10
C SER A 217 -16.33 -6.62 9.45
N PHE A 218 -15.01 -6.40 9.43
CA PHE A 218 -14.23 -6.25 10.65
C PHE A 218 -14.70 -5.09 11.52
N SER A 219 -15.00 -3.94 10.91
CA SER A 219 -15.45 -2.75 11.62
C SER A 219 -16.78 -2.97 12.35
N VAL A 220 -17.74 -3.65 11.72
CA VAL A 220 -19.05 -4.01 12.33
C VAL A 220 -18.88 -5.01 13.47
N VAL A 221 -18.08 -6.07 13.25
CA VAL A 221 -17.83 -7.10 14.27
C VAL A 221 -17.09 -6.51 15.47
N TYR A 222 -16.08 -5.67 15.22
CA TYR A 222 -15.31 -4.99 16.26
C TYR A 222 -16.17 -4.00 17.04
N PHE A 223 -16.99 -3.20 16.36
CA PHE A 223 -17.95 -2.29 16.99
C PHE A 223 -18.87 -3.04 17.96
N SER A 224 -19.42 -4.18 17.52
CA SER A 224 -20.33 -5.00 18.32
C SER A 224 -19.70 -5.55 19.58
N ALA A 225 -18.37 -5.78 19.58
CA ALA A 225 -17.62 -6.24 20.74
C ALA A 225 -17.07 -5.08 21.60
N SER A 226 -17.12 -3.84 21.13
CA SER A 226 -16.46 -2.69 21.77
C SER A 226 -17.47 -1.73 22.40
N LEU A 227 -17.57 -1.77 23.73
CA LEU A 227 -18.40 -0.83 24.50
C LEU A 227 -18.02 0.63 24.23
N LYS A 228 -16.72 0.92 24.05
CA LYS A 228 -16.21 2.25 23.72
C LYS A 228 -16.85 2.81 22.45
N HIS A 229 -16.92 2.00 21.38
CA HIS A 229 -17.52 2.41 20.11
C HIS A 229 -19.04 2.55 20.21
N GLN A 230 -19.70 1.65 20.96
CA GLN A 230 -21.14 1.73 21.18
C GLN A 230 -21.53 3.01 21.93
N LEU A 231 -20.77 3.38 22.97
CA LEU A 231 -20.97 4.63 23.70
C LEU A 231 -20.73 5.85 22.81
N LEU A 232 -19.69 5.82 21.96
CA LEU A 232 -19.42 6.90 21.01
C LEU A 232 -20.59 7.10 20.02
N LYS A 233 -21.19 6.01 19.51
CA LYS A 233 -22.38 6.09 18.66
C LYS A 233 -23.55 6.74 19.39
N ILE A 234 -23.81 6.31 20.62
CA ILE A 234 -24.89 6.86 21.45
C ILE A 234 -24.68 8.35 21.71
N GLU A 235 -23.44 8.76 22.00
CA GLU A 235 -23.08 10.16 22.22
C GLU A 235 -23.36 11.02 20.99
N ILE A 236 -22.88 10.59 19.81
CA ILE A 236 -23.12 11.26 18.52
C ILE A 236 -24.61 11.39 18.24
N GLU A 237 -25.38 10.31 18.41
CA GLU A 237 -26.82 10.29 18.13
C GLU A 237 -27.61 11.16 19.12
N ALA A 238 -27.21 11.19 20.40
CA ALA A 238 -27.84 12.03 21.41
C ALA A 238 -27.62 13.53 21.13
N GLN A 239 -26.40 13.92 20.74
CA GLN A 239 -26.11 15.28 20.31
C GLN A 239 -26.89 15.64 19.04
N ALA A 240 -26.86 14.78 18.02
CA ALA A 240 -27.60 14.98 16.77
C ALA A 240 -29.11 15.10 16.99
N GLN A 241 -29.67 14.33 17.93
CA GLN A 241 -31.08 14.42 18.29
C GLN A 241 -31.42 15.76 18.95
N THR A 242 -30.54 16.26 19.80
CA THR A 242 -30.70 17.56 20.46
C THR A 242 -30.64 18.70 19.45
N GLU A 243 -29.65 18.69 18.56
CA GLU A 243 -29.50 19.67 17.47
C GLU A 243 -30.69 19.65 16.51
N ARG A 244 -31.14 18.46 16.11
CA ARG A 244 -32.32 18.27 15.26
C ARG A 244 -33.59 18.79 15.94
N GLN A 245 -33.77 18.57 17.24
CA GLN A 245 -34.92 19.08 17.98
C GLN A 245 -34.90 20.61 18.09
N ALA A 246 -33.74 21.21 18.37
CA ALA A 246 -33.56 22.65 18.37
C ALA A 246 -33.88 23.26 16.99
N LYS A 247 -33.42 22.60 15.90
CA LYS A 247 -33.70 23.03 14.53
C LYS A 247 -35.20 22.95 14.18
N LYS A 248 -35.93 21.94 14.68
CA LYS A 248 -37.40 21.86 14.53
C LYS A 248 -38.11 23.00 15.26
N GLU A 249 -37.64 23.37 16.44
CA GLU A 249 -38.19 24.50 17.21
C GLU A 249 -37.93 25.84 16.54
N GLU A 250 -36.72 26.03 15.99
CA GLU A 250 -36.36 27.17 15.14
C GLU A 250 -37.32 27.29 13.95
N LEU A 251 -37.57 26.19 13.22
CA LEU A 251 -38.51 26.18 12.10
C LEU A 251 -39.93 26.58 12.54
N ARG A 252 -40.40 26.05 13.68
CA ARG A 252 -41.73 26.38 14.21
C ARG A 252 -41.83 27.86 14.58
N GLN A 253 -40.77 28.44 15.14
CA GLN A 253 -40.70 29.88 15.43
C GLN A 253 -40.76 30.71 14.15
N LEU A 254 -39.93 30.38 13.16
CA LEU A 254 -39.91 31.07 11.87
C LEU A 254 -41.23 30.94 11.12
N LYS A 255 -41.90 29.78 11.17
CA LYS A 255 -43.25 29.60 10.59
C LYS A 255 -44.31 30.46 11.30
N ARG A 256 -44.22 30.65 12.62
CA ARG A 256 -45.11 31.59 13.35
C ARG A 256 -44.86 33.02 12.93
N GLU A 257 -43.59 33.41 12.81
CA GLU A 257 -43.20 34.73 12.35
C GLU A 257 -43.66 35.00 10.91
N TYR A 258 -43.48 34.04 10.01
CA TYR A 258 -43.99 34.08 8.65
C TYR A 258 -45.51 34.31 8.63
N LYS A 259 -46.27 33.52 9.40
CA LYS A 259 -47.73 33.69 9.51
C LYS A 259 -48.13 35.07 10.05
N MET A 260 -47.38 35.61 11.03
CA MET A 260 -47.60 36.96 11.55
C MET A 260 -47.37 38.02 10.47
N TRP A 261 -46.27 37.95 9.73
CA TRP A 261 -45.98 38.89 8.64
C TRP A 261 -47.01 38.79 7.51
N MET A 262 -47.41 37.58 7.13
CA MET A 262 -48.47 37.35 6.14
C MET A 262 -49.83 37.88 6.60
N LYS A 263 -50.15 37.76 7.90
CA LYS A 263 -51.36 38.36 8.47
C LYS A 263 -51.31 39.89 8.39
N LYS A 264 -50.19 40.52 8.76
CA LYS A 264 -50.00 41.98 8.60
C LYS A 264 -50.10 42.44 7.15
N TYR A 265 -49.65 41.61 6.21
CA TYR A 265 -49.80 41.87 4.77
C TYR A 265 -51.26 41.79 4.30
N GLN A 266 -52.04 40.84 4.83
CA GLN A 266 -53.45 40.62 4.48
C GLN A 266 -54.40 41.64 5.16
N ASP A 267 -54.16 41.96 6.43
CA ASP A 267 -54.99 42.87 7.23
C ASP A 267 -54.84 44.34 6.78
N ARG A 268 -53.78 44.68 6.02
CA ARG A 268 -53.55 46.03 5.52
C ARG A 268 -54.30 46.25 4.19
N ALA A 269 -55.44 46.92 4.28
CA ALA A 269 -56.28 47.28 3.13
C ALA A 269 -55.67 48.40 2.25
N GLU A 270 -54.80 49.24 2.81
CA GLU A 270 -54.16 50.35 2.08
C GLU A 270 -53.18 49.82 1.04
N TYR A 271 -53.61 49.94 -0.21
CA TYR A 271 -52.84 49.65 -1.41
C TYR A 271 -52.52 50.99 -2.06
N ASP A 272 -51.31 51.50 -1.80
CA ASP A 272 -50.81 52.73 -2.42
C ASP A 272 -50.43 52.42 -3.88
N GLU A 273 -51.43 52.12 -4.69
CA GLU A 273 -51.25 51.79 -6.10
C GLU A 273 -51.46 53.06 -6.94
N TYR A 274 -50.46 53.40 -7.74
CA TYR A 274 -50.57 54.41 -8.78
C TYR A 274 -50.26 53.74 -10.13
N THR A 275 -50.94 54.18 -11.17
CA THR A 275 -50.75 53.63 -12.50
C THR A 275 -49.50 54.25 -13.12
N ARG A 276 -48.57 53.41 -13.56
CA ARG A 276 -47.40 53.80 -14.36
C ARG A 276 -47.57 53.25 -15.76
N GLU A 277 -47.42 54.08 -16.79
CA GLU A 277 -47.37 53.57 -18.16
C GLU A 277 -46.02 52.90 -18.43
N GLU A 278 -46.09 51.64 -18.87
CA GLU A 278 -44.95 50.89 -19.38
C GLU A 278 -45.33 50.35 -20.76
N TYR A 279 -44.57 50.74 -21.80
CA TYR A 279 -44.85 50.39 -23.20
C TYR A 279 -46.27 50.74 -23.69
N GLY A 280 -46.84 51.86 -23.21
CA GLY A 280 -48.19 52.30 -23.59
C GLY A 280 -49.33 51.48 -22.95
N VAL A 281 -49.00 50.64 -21.98
CA VAL A 281 -49.97 49.90 -21.17
C VAL A 281 -49.93 50.45 -19.74
N PRO A 282 -51.08 50.82 -19.15
CA PRO A 282 -51.15 51.17 -17.74
C PRO A 282 -50.84 49.94 -16.89
N VAL A 283 -49.69 49.96 -16.20
CA VAL A 283 -49.27 48.92 -15.26
C VAL A 283 -49.47 49.43 -13.83
N PRO A 284 -50.13 48.67 -12.96
CA PRO A 284 -50.19 49.00 -11.54
C PRO A 284 -48.79 49.04 -10.92
N SER A 285 -48.47 50.14 -10.22
CA SER A 285 -47.18 50.33 -9.54
C SER A 285 -47.39 50.85 -8.12
N HIS A 286 -46.44 50.60 -7.23
CA HIS A 286 -46.49 51.08 -5.84
C HIS A 286 -45.15 51.69 -5.42
N PRO A 287 -45.10 52.57 -4.39
CA PRO A 287 -43.86 53.12 -3.88
C PRO A 287 -42.88 52.03 -3.39
N HIS A 288 -41.57 52.27 -3.51
CA HIS A 288 -40.54 51.38 -2.94
C HIS A 288 -40.64 51.29 -1.40
N SER A 289 -41.18 52.33 -0.75
CA SER A 289 -41.44 52.39 0.69
C SER A 289 -42.78 51.78 1.10
N CYS A 290 -43.44 51.03 0.22
CA CYS A 290 -44.73 50.41 0.53
C CYS A 290 -44.57 49.45 1.71
N VAL A 291 -45.18 49.80 2.85
CA VAL A 291 -45.12 49.02 4.09
C VAL A 291 -45.75 47.64 3.90
N ARG A 292 -46.81 47.53 3.09
CA ARG A 292 -47.46 46.25 2.75
C ARG A 292 -46.48 45.33 2.00
N CYS A 293 -45.81 45.83 0.96
CA CYS A 293 -44.79 45.07 0.24
C CYS A 293 -43.56 44.80 1.12
N GLY A 294 -43.24 45.69 2.07
CA GLY A 294 -42.26 45.46 3.13
C GLY A 294 -42.58 44.20 3.95
N TYR A 295 -43.82 44.03 4.42
CA TYR A 295 -44.23 42.83 5.17
C TYR A 295 -44.10 41.54 4.33
N LEU A 296 -44.48 41.58 3.05
CA LEU A 296 -44.33 40.45 2.14
C LEU A 296 -42.86 40.11 1.91
N ASN A 297 -42.02 41.12 1.68
CA ASN A 297 -40.58 40.93 1.51
C ASN A 297 -39.93 40.35 2.77
N THR A 298 -40.28 40.86 3.96
CA THR A 298 -39.80 40.30 5.23
C THR A 298 -40.22 38.84 5.36
N ALA A 299 -41.50 38.51 5.11
CA ALA A 299 -41.98 37.13 5.17
C ALA A 299 -41.21 36.21 4.19
N ASN A 300 -40.99 36.66 2.96
CA ASN A 300 -40.28 35.90 1.92
C ASN A 300 -38.78 35.82 2.16
N SER A 301 -38.20 36.73 2.94
CA SER A 301 -36.76 36.72 3.28
C SER A 301 -36.41 35.75 4.42
N LEU A 302 -37.41 35.23 5.13
CA LEU A 302 -37.20 34.25 6.19
C LEU A 302 -36.66 32.95 5.60
N HIS A 303 -35.50 32.55 6.09
CA HIS A 303 -34.79 31.35 5.69
C HIS A 303 -34.34 30.57 6.91
N ILE A 304 -34.05 29.29 6.69
CA ILE A 304 -33.53 28.38 7.70
C ILE A 304 -32.47 27.49 7.06
N ASP A 305 -31.37 27.27 7.76
CA ASP A 305 -30.36 26.31 7.33
C ASP A 305 -30.76 24.89 7.70
N MET A 306 -30.52 23.95 6.79
CA MET A 306 -30.81 22.54 7.00
C MET A 306 -29.89 21.92 8.06
N HIS A 307 -30.41 20.88 8.71
CA HIS A 307 -29.68 20.01 9.60
C HIS A 307 -29.58 18.62 8.96
N GLU A 308 -28.37 18.12 8.79
CA GLU A 308 -28.08 16.79 8.28
C GLU A 308 -27.73 15.84 9.44
N TRP A 309 -28.31 14.63 9.46
CA TRP A 309 -27.90 13.62 10.44
C TRP A 309 -26.42 13.26 10.23
N PRO A 310 -25.60 13.18 11.29
CA PRO A 310 -24.16 13.02 11.13
C PRO A 310 -23.74 11.63 10.64
N LEU A 311 -24.44 10.56 11.06
CA LEU A 311 -24.12 9.18 10.68
C LEU A 311 -24.96 8.70 9.48
N PRO A 312 -24.47 7.73 8.69
CA PRO A 312 -25.27 7.03 7.69
C PRO A 312 -26.61 6.50 8.24
N GLU A 313 -27.62 6.39 7.38
CA GLU A 313 -28.94 5.85 7.76
C GLU A 313 -28.91 4.32 7.92
N ASP A 314 -28.07 3.63 7.16
CA ASP A 314 -27.82 2.20 7.38
C ASP A 314 -27.04 1.98 8.68
N GLU A 315 -27.56 1.10 9.53
CA GLU A 315 -27.00 0.85 10.86
C GLU A 315 -25.59 0.25 10.79
N LEU A 316 -25.30 -0.61 9.82
CA LEU A 316 -23.97 -1.22 9.69
C LEU A 316 -22.95 -0.21 9.17
N GLU A 317 -23.35 0.64 8.21
CA GLU A 317 -22.54 1.77 7.76
C GLU A 317 -22.27 2.76 8.90
N ALA A 318 -23.26 3.06 9.74
CA ALA A 318 -23.09 3.89 10.93
C ALA A 318 -22.09 3.29 11.91
N GLN A 319 -22.17 1.98 12.17
CA GLN A 319 -21.21 1.26 13.01
C GLN A 319 -19.79 1.30 12.44
N SER A 320 -19.64 1.06 11.14
CA SER A 320 -18.35 1.19 10.45
C SER A 320 -17.81 2.61 10.49
N THR A 321 -18.66 3.62 10.34
CA THR A 321 -18.26 5.03 10.45
C THR A 321 -17.71 5.32 11.84
N VAL A 322 -18.42 4.90 12.90
CA VAL A 322 -17.98 5.11 14.29
C VAL A 322 -16.69 4.34 14.60
N PHE A 323 -16.52 3.14 14.05
CA PHE A 323 -15.25 2.41 14.11
C PHE A 323 -14.10 3.24 13.51
N GLU A 324 -14.28 3.84 12.33
CA GLU A 324 -13.24 4.64 11.68
C GLU A 324 -12.96 5.99 12.39
N LEU A 325 -13.91 6.53 13.16
CA LEU A 325 -13.66 7.70 14.04
C LEU A 325 -12.73 7.39 15.22
N SER A 326 -12.66 6.13 15.64
CA SER A 326 -11.85 5.66 16.77
C SER A 326 -11.10 4.36 16.44
N VAL A 327 -10.54 4.27 15.24
CA VAL A 327 -9.88 3.05 14.76
C VAL A 327 -8.76 2.62 15.72
N PRO A 328 -8.69 1.34 16.15
CA PRO A 328 -7.60 0.88 17.01
C PRO A 328 -6.24 1.12 16.34
N LEU A 329 -5.29 1.72 17.07
CA LEU A 329 -3.98 2.12 16.55
C LEU A 329 -3.27 0.94 15.85
N ILE A 330 -3.16 -0.20 16.53
CA ILE A 330 -2.54 -1.41 16.00
C ILE A 330 -3.18 -1.86 14.68
N PHE A 331 -4.51 -1.76 14.57
CA PHE A 331 -5.22 -2.10 13.33
C PHE A 331 -4.90 -1.13 12.21
N SER A 332 -4.91 0.18 12.47
CA SER A 332 -4.57 1.18 11.44
C SER A 332 -3.11 1.06 10.98
N GLU A 333 -2.17 0.84 11.89
CA GLU A 333 -0.75 0.64 11.54
C GLU A 333 -0.55 -0.62 10.69
N TRP A 334 -1.18 -1.73 11.08
CA TRP A 334 -1.16 -2.97 10.31
C TRP A 334 -1.84 -2.82 8.95
N ARG A 335 -3.01 -2.18 8.86
CA ARG A 335 -3.78 -2.03 7.62
C ARG A 335 -3.02 -1.19 6.60
N ASP A 336 -2.49 -0.04 7.03
CA ASP A 336 -1.71 0.85 6.18
C ASP A 336 -0.42 0.19 5.68
N SER A 337 0.26 -0.55 6.56
CA SER A 337 1.50 -1.27 6.23
C SER A 337 1.27 -2.44 5.30
N THR A 338 0.18 -3.19 5.50
CA THR A 338 -0.21 -4.29 4.61
C THR A 338 -0.51 -3.76 3.22
N LEU A 339 -1.27 -2.67 3.11
CA LEU A 339 -1.53 -2.02 1.83
C LEU A 339 -0.24 -1.50 1.18
N TYR A 340 0.69 -0.96 1.97
CA TYR A 340 2.01 -0.54 1.50
C TYR A 340 2.84 -1.70 0.96
N VAL A 341 2.86 -2.84 1.66
CA VAL A 341 3.55 -4.04 1.19
C VAL A 341 2.92 -4.53 -0.13
N ILE A 342 1.60 -4.61 -0.23
CA ILE A 342 0.92 -5.11 -1.44
C ILE A 342 1.20 -4.23 -2.67
N ASN A 343 1.02 -2.91 -2.55
CA ASN A 343 1.02 -1.99 -3.68
C ASN A 343 2.41 -1.39 -3.94
N ASP A 344 3.09 -0.92 -2.89
CA ASP A 344 4.34 -0.16 -3.03
C ASP A 344 5.58 -1.04 -3.06
N VAL A 345 5.57 -2.18 -2.34
CA VAL A 345 6.71 -3.11 -2.27
C VAL A 345 6.55 -4.25 -3.29
N LEU A 346 5.39 -4.92 -3.29
CA LEU A 346 5.13 -6.07 -4.16
C LEU A 346 4.64 -5.67 -5.55
N LEU A 347 4.43 -4.38 -5.79
CA LEU A 347 4.04 -3.80 -7.08
C LEU A 347 2.74 -4.40 -7.64
N SER A 348 1.82 -4.81 -6.75
CA SER A 348 0.47 -5.21 -7.15
C SER A 348 -0.33 -4.00 -7.62
N GLU A 349 -1.18 -4.20 -8.61
CA GLU A 349 -2.05 -3.16 -9.15
C GLU A 349 -3.51 -3.47 -8.84
N GLN A 350 -4.35 -2.44 -8.76
CA GLN A 350 -5.78 -2.65 -8.59
C GLN A 350 -6.41 -3.19 -9.87
N SER A 351 -7.36 -4.12 -9.73
CA SER A 351 -8.15 -4.64 -10.85
C SER A 351 -8.88 -3.54 -11.62
N ASN A 352 -9.26 -2.47 -10.92
CA ASN A 352 -9.81 -1.25 -11.49
C ASN A 352 -9.32 -0.03 -10.72
N THR A 353 -8.86 0.99 -11.45
CA THR A 353 -8.44 2.25 -10.81
C THR A 353 -9.60 3.24 -10.80
N LEU A 354 -10.20 3.43 -9.62
CA LEU A 354 -11.35 4.31 -9.42
C LEU A 354 -10.92 5.60 -8.72
N TYR A 355 -10.74 6.66 -9.52
CA TYR A 355 -10.49 8.01 -9.01
C TYR A 355 -11.80 8.68 -8.59
N PRO A 356 -11.81 9.40 -7.44
CA PRO A 356 -13.01 10.09 -6.98
C PRO A 356 -13.31 11.30 -7.88
N GLN A 357 -14.57 11.46 -8.26
CA GLN A 357 -15.07 12.64 -8.98
C GLN A 357 -15.21 13.86 -8.06
N SER A 358 -15.45 13.60 -6.77
CA SER A 358 -15.48 14.61 -5.71
C SER A 358 -14.97 14.01 -4.41
N SER A 359 -14.46 14.85 -3.51
CA SER A 359 -13.79 14.42 -2.30
C SER A 359 -14.47 15.02 -1.07
N TYR A 360 -15.13 14.16 -0.29
CA TYR A 360 -15.66 14.47 1.03
C TYR A 360 -15.19 13.39 2.01
N PRO A 361 -13.96 13.50 2.53
CA PRO A 361 -13.41 12.51 3.45
C PRO A 361 -14.02 12.67 4.85
N LEU A 362 -14.23 11.54 5.55
CA LEU A 362 -14.84 11.54 6.89
C LEU A 362 -14.07 12.43 7.88
N ARG A 363 -12.74 12.46 7.76
CA ARG A 363 -11.84 13.28 8.62
C ARG A 363 -12.06 14.79 8.53
N ASP A 364 -12.67 15.26 7.44
CA ASP A 364 -12.98 16.67 7.20
C ASP A 364 -14.49 16.97 7.34
N TYR A 365 -15.30 15.95 7.68
CA TYR A 365 -16.74 16.12 7.82
C TYR A 365 -17.08 16.80 9.15
N SER A 366 -17.41 18.10 9.08
CA SER A 366 -17.62 18.97 10.24
C SER A 366 -18.52 18.39 11.34
N PRO A 367 -19.67 17.75 11.05
CA PRO A 367 -20.55 17.22 12.11
C PRO A 367 -19.96 16.07 12.92
N LEU A 368 -18.91 15.39 12.42
CA LEU A 368 -18.21 14.32 13.13
C LEU A 368 -16.80 14.71 13.56
N TYR A 369 -16.36 15.92 13.24
CA TYR A 369 -14.98 16.35 13.41
C TYR A 369 -14.51 16.25 14.87
N GLU A 370 -15.36 16.62 15.83
CA GLU A 370 -14.99 16.62 17.26
C GLU A 370 -14.96 15.22 17.88
N PHE A 371 -15.58 14.23 17.24
CA PHE A 371 -15.70 12.86 17.75
C PHE A 371 -14.52 11.95 17.37
N PHE A 372 -13.55 12.45 16.61
CA PHE A 372 -12.33 11.69 16.30
C PHE A 372 -11.50 11.47 17.56
N GLN A 373 -11.23 10.20 17.89
CA GLN A 373 -10.47 9.82 19.08
C GLN A 373 -9.06 9.30 18.76
N THR A 374 -8.76 9.05 17.48
CA THR A 374 -7.45 8.59 17.00
C THR A 374 -6.93 9.48 15.87
N GLY A 375 -5.72 9.18 15.38
CA GLY A 375 -5.09 9.93 14.30
C GLY A 375 -5.96 9.98 13.03
N ARG A 376 -5.85 11.07 12.26
CA ARG A 376 -6.58 11.27 10.99
C ARG A 376 -5.70 11.13 9.74
N GLY A 377 -4.40 10.96 9.96
CA GLY A 377 -3.37 10.90 8.93
C GLY A 377 -3.13 9.52 8.35
N TYR A 378 -3.95 8.52 8.69
CA TYR A 378 -3.81 7.17 8.15
C TYR A 378 -4.03 7.14 6.63
N ARG A 379 -3.32 6.22 5.97
CA ARG A 379 -3.40 6.03 4.52
C ARG A 379 -4.80 5.57 4.15
N VAL A 380 -5.30 4.52 4.78
CA VAL A 380 -6.65 4.00 4.53
C VAL A 380 -7.65 4.75 5.40
N HIS A 381 -8.60 5.41 4.75
CA HIS A 381 -9.69 6.13 5.42
C HIS A 381 -10.96 6.14 4.55
N LEU A 382 -12.06 6.63 5.12
CA LEU A 382 -13.34 6.75 4.41
C LEU A 382 -13.44 8.03 3.60
N LEU A 383 -13.84 7.90 2.34
CA LEU A 383 -14.13 9.01 1.44
C LEU A 383 -15.48 8.81 0.77
N SER A 384 -16.24 9.90 0.65
CA SER A 384 -17.45 9.93 -0.14
C SER A 384 -17.30 10.81 -1.37
N GLU A 385 -17.81 10.33 -2.49
CA GLU A 385 -18.05 11.18 -3.67
C GLU A 385 -19.34 11.99 -3.52
N ALA A 386 -20.33 11.44 -2.82
CA ALA A 386 -21.59 12.12 -2.59
C ALA A 386 -21.37 13.35 -1.71
N LYS A 387 -21.90 14.49 -2.15
CA LYS A 387 -21.75 15.75 -1.44
C LYS A 387 -22.65 15.77 -0.20
N PRO A 388 -22.14 16.17 0.99
CA PRO A 388 -22.99 16.36 2.16
C PRO A 388 -24.00 17.47 1.88
N ASN A 389 -25.23 17.27 2.35
CA ASN A 389 -26.34 18.18 2.10
C ASN A 389 -26.02 19.61 2.57
N ILE A 390 -25.32 19.73 3.70
CA ILE A 390 -24.91 21.02 4.31
C ILE A 390 -23.95 21.87 3.47
N VAL A 391 -23.26 21.29 2.48
CA VAL A 391 -22.33 22.03 1.59
C VAL A 391 -22.99 22.40 0.25
N THR A 392 -24.21 21.94 0.00
CA THR A 392 -24.92 22.23 -1.25
C THR A 392 -25.44 23.67 -1.30
N HIS A 393 -25.64 24.22 -2.50
CA HIS A 393 -26.26 25.54 -2.68
C HIS A 393 -27.70 25.60 -2.15
N ARG A 394 -28.30 24.44 -1.85
CA ARG A 394 -29.67 24.29 -1.33
C ARG A 394 -29.73 24.14 0.19
N ARG A 395 -28.62 24.35 0.89
CA ARG A 395 -28.55 24.22 2.36
C ARG A 395 -29.48 25.18 3.10
N THR A 396 -29.77 26.32 2.50
CA THR A 396 -30.63 27.36 3.06
C THR A 396 -31.99 27.32 2.37
N LEU A 397 -33.05 27.09 3.13
CA LEU A 397 -34.40 26.89 2.63
C LEU A 397 -35.30 28.06 3.02
N TYR A 398 -36.19 28.44 2.10
CA TYR A 398 -37.21 29.44 2.38
C TYR A 398 -38.29 28.87 3.30
N VAL A 399 -38.54 29.58 4.40
CA VAL A 399 -39.52 29.17 5.44
C VAL A 399 -40.93 29.05 4.87
N GLN A 400 -41.25 29.78 3.81
CA GLN A 400 -42.55 29.72 3.15
C GLN A 400 -42.90 28.28 2.71
N SER A 401 -41.97 27.58 2.05
CA SER A 401 -42.24 26.31 1.37
C SER A 401 -41.71 25.07 2.09
N CYS A 402 -40.71 25.22 2.97
CA CYS A 402 -40.09 24.06 3.60
C CYS A 402 -40.95 23.40 4.69
N THR A 403 -40.76 22.10 4.85
CA THR A 403 -41.34 21.24 5.89
C THR A 403 -40.26 20.81 6.90
N GLU A 404 -40.66 20.18 8.01
CA GLU A 404 -39.68 19.63 8.97
C GLU A 404 -38.74 18.59 8.33
N SER A 405 -39.23 17.78 7.37
CA SER A 405 -38.41 16.79 6.65
C SER A 405 -37.45 17.41 5.63
N ASP A 406 -37.78 18.58 5.07
CA ASP A 406 -36.87 19.28 4.16
C ASP A 406 -35.70 19.91 4.93
N VAL A 407 -35.96 20.38 6.16
CA VAL A 407 -34.95 20.99 7.02
C VAL A 407 -34.11 19.92 7.72
N CYS A 408 -34.72 18.86 8.22
CA CYS A 408 -34.03 17.79 8.95
C CYS A 408 -33.82 16.57 8.04
N VAL A 409 -32.71 16.56 7.31
CA VAL A 409 -32.39 15.48 6.35
C VAL A 409 -31.51 14.40 6.97
N ASN A 410 -31.52 13.22 6.37
CA ASN A 410 -30.57 12.15 6.67
C ASN A 410 -29.20 12.45 6.05
N ASN A 411 -28.20 11.70 6.48
CA ASN A 411 -26.85 11.79 5.94
C ASN A 411 -26.83 11.52 4.43
N GLY A 412 -26.22 12.42 3.66
CA GLY A 412 -26.10 12.30 2.21
C GLY A 412 -24.81 11.65 1.74
N LEU A 413 -23.88 11.36 2.65
CA LEU A 413 -22.58 10.78 2.32
C LEU A 413 -22.74 9.27 2.07
N ARG A 414 -21.97 8.80 1.11
CA ARG A 414 -21.82 7.38 0.75
C ARG A 414 -20.34 7.04 0.79
N TYR A 415 -19.91 6.47 1.90
CA TYR A 415 -18.48 6.22 2.13
C TYR A 415 -18.02 4.93 1.46
N GLN A 416 -16.77 4.93 1.04
CA GLN A 416 -16.00 3.76 0.64
C GLN A 416 -14.57 3.92 1.17
N TYR A 417 -13.86 2.81 1.33
CA TYR A 417 -12.46 2.85 1.72
C TYR A 417 -11.59 3.40 0.59
N PHE A 418 -10.66 4.26 0.98
CA PHE A 418 -9.87 5.07 0.07
C PHE A 418 -8.40 5.05 0.47
N ASP A 419 -7.51 4.92 -0.52
CA ASP A 419 -6.07 5.05 -0.35
C ASP A 419 -5.66 6.53 -0.48
N GLY A 420 -5.43 7.18 0.67
CA GLY A 420 -4.99 8.57 0.72
C GLY A 420 -3.62 8.85 0.10
N SER A 421 -2.77 7.84 -0.03
CA SER A 421 -1.43 7.99 -0.63
C SER A 421 -1.51 8.02 -2.17
N ARG A 422 -2.38 7.18 -2.74
CA ARG A 422 -2.52 7.01 -4.19
C ARG A 422 -3.68 7.80 -4.80
N GLY A 423 -4.66 8.19 -4.01
CA GLY A 423 -5.78 9.02 -4.44
C GLY A 423 -6.93 8.27 -5.11
N TRP A 424 -7.14 7.00 -4.78
CA TRP A 424 -8.16 6.13 -5.40
C TRP A 424 -8.94 5.32 -4.36
N PHE A 425 -10.14 4.83 -4.73
CA PHE A 425 -10.86 3.86 -3.93
C PHE A 425 -10.15 2.50 -3.92
N LEU A 426 -10.34 1.73 -2.85
CA LEU A 426 -9.77 0.41 -2.69
C LEU A 426 -10.65 -0.66 -3.35
N GLU A 427 -10.04 -1.41 -4.25
CA GLU A 427 -10.55 -2.55 -5.01
C GLU A 427 -9.63 -3.77 -4.80
N GLU A 428 -9.88 -4.86 -5.52
CA GLU A 428 -9.05 -6.05 -5.48
C GLU A 428 -7.65 -5.76 -6.04
N PHE A 429 -6.62 -6.14 -5.29
CA PHE A 429 -5.23 -6.05 -5.74
C PHE A 429 -4.83 -7.33 -6.47
N LEU A 430 -4.34 -7.18 -7.69
CA LEU A 430 -3.86 -8.25 -8.53
C LEU A 430 -2.33 -8.19 -8.63
N PRO A 431 -1.64 -9.33 -8.50
CA PRO A 431 -0.21 -9.39 -8.67
C PRO A 431 0.20 -9.07 -10.11
N THR A 432 1.25 -8.27 -10.28
CA THR A 432 1.83 -7.93 -11.58
C THR A 432 3.13 -8.71 -11.84
N GLU A 433 3.69 -8.58 -13.05
CA GLU A 433 5.05 -9.08 -13.35
C GLU A 433 6.14 -8.11 -12.87
N GLY A 434 5.79 -7.00 -12.20
CA GLY A 434 6.74 -5.97 -11.75
C GLY A 434 7.82 -6.53 -10.83
N LEU A 435 7.45 -7.37 -9.86
CA LEU A 435 8.39 -8.02 -8.95
C LEU A 435 9.32 -8.99 -9.70
N SER A 436 8.77 -9.77 -10.64
CA SER A 436 9.57 -10.66 -11.50
C SER A 436 10.60 -9.89 -12.31
N HIS A 437 10.25 -8.72 -12.84
CA HIS A 437 11.20 -7.85 -13.53
C HIS A 437 12.28 -7.29 -12.60
N LEU A 438 11.92 -6.90 -11.39
CA LEU A 438 12.86 -6.39 -10.39
C LEU A 438 13.88 -7.47 -9.98
N CYS A 439 13.41 -8.71 -9.87
CA CYS A 439 14.20 -9.89 -9.53
C CYS A 439 14.75 -10.64 -10.76
N THR A 440 14.84 -10.03 -11.94
CA THR A 440 15.47 -10.68 -13.12
C THR A 440 16.63 -9.84 -13.63
N PHE A 441 17.76 -10.49 -13.94
CA PHE A 441 18.91 -9.81 -14.54
C PHE A 441 18.55 -9.14 -15.86
N ASN A 442 18.92 -7.87 -15.97
CA ASN A 442 18.86 -7.14 -17.23
C ASN A 442 20.08 -7.51 -18.08
N LEU A 443 19.82 -8.17 -19.21
CA LEU A 443 20.87 -8.47 -20.16
C LEU A 443 21.19 -7.24 -21.03
N PRO A 444 22.45 -7.08 -21.48
CA PRO A 444 22.81 -6.04 -22.44
C PRO A 444 21.93 -6.10 -23.69
N GLY A 445 21.71 -4.99 -24.38
CA GLY A 445 20.79 -4.91 -25.54
C GLY A 445 21.05 -5.98 -26.62
N ARG A 446 22.33 -6.31 -26.85
CA ARG A 446 22.72 -7.41 -27.77
C ARG A 446 22.12 -8.77 -27.39
N ALA A 447 21.90 -9.03 -26.10
CA ALA A 447 21.41 -10.28 -25.54
C ALA A 447 19.94 -10.20 -25.08
N HIS A 448 19.19 -9.15 -25.43
CA HIS A 448 17.82 -8.95 -24.94
C HIS A 448 16.88 -10.14 -25.20
N LYS A 449 17.03 -10.82 -26.35
CA LYS A 449 16.22 -12.00 -26.71
C LYS A 449 16.40 -13.19 -25.75
N LEU A 450 17.52 -13.25 -25.03
CA LEU A 450 17.81 -14.31 -24.05
C LEU A 450 17.12 -14.07 -22.71
N ARG A 451 16.68 -12.83 -22.43
CA ARG A 451 16.06 -12.45 -21.15
C ARG A 451 14.82 -13.29 -20.84
N ARG A 452 14.05 -13.68 -21.87
CA ARG A 452 12.86 -14.52 -21.70
C ARG A 452 13.13 -15.89 -21.07
N PHE A 453 14.34 -16.41 -21.18
CA PHE A 453 14.71 -17.68 -20.55
C PHE A 453 15.11 -17.49 -19.09
N LEU A 454 15.66 -16.33 -18.73
CA LEU A 454 15.99 -15.99 -17.34
C LEU A 454 14.77 -15.56 -16.53
N MET A 455 13.77 -14.96 -17.18
CA MET A 455 12.59 -14.43 -16.52
C MET A 455 11.65 -15.54 -16.06
N ARG A 456 11.40 -15.58 -14.75
CA ARG A 456 10.37 -16.41 -14.11
C ARG A 456 9.29 -15.51 -13.55
N THR A 457 8.04 -15.77 -13.92
CA THR A 457 6.90 -15.00 -13.42
C THR A 457 6.09 -15.85 -12.47
N TRP A 458 5.30 -15.21 -11.60
CA TRP A 458 4.39 -15.95 -10.72
C TRP A 458 3.36 -16.79 -11.50
N CYS A 459 3.03 -16.42 -12.74
CA CYS A 459 2.20 -17.21 -13.66
C CYS A 459 2.96 -18.38 -14.32
N LYS A 460 4.28 -18.26 -14.45
CA LYS A 460 5.19 -19.23 -15.06
C LYS A 460 6.44 -19.39 -14.20
N PRO A 461 6.32 -20.02 -13.01
CA PRO A 461 7.41 -20.10 -12.04
C PRO A 461 8.60 -20.90 -12.59
N GLU A 462 8.35 -21.88 -13.45
CA GLU A 462 9.39 -22.66 -14.14
C GLU A 462 10.02 -21.93 -15.34
N GLY A 463 9.47 -20.77 -15.72
CA GLY A 463 9.90 -20.00 -16.90
C GLY A 463 9.43 -20.62 -18.22
N GLU A 464 10.25 -20.45 -19.26
CA GLU A 464 10.05 -21.13 -20.54
C GLU A 464 10.37 -22.63 -20.43
N THR A 465 10.09 -23.41 -21.47
CA THR A 465 10.42 -24.86 -21.46
C THR A 465 11.72 -25.15 -22.23
N PRO A 466 12.44 -26.25 -21.93
CA PRO A 466 13.61 -26.66 -22.73
C PRO A 466 13.28 -26.83 -24.23
N ASN A 467 12.08 -27.34 -24.55
CA ASN A 467 11.59 -27.44 -25.92
C ASN A 467 11.50 -26.07 -26.62
N LYS A 468 11.20 -25.00 -25.87
CA LYS A 468 11.19 -23.65 -26.42
C LYS A 468 12.59 -23.18 -26.79
N VAL A 469 13.62 -23.57 -26.03
CA VAL A 469 15.02 -23.30 -26.38
C VAL A 469 15.34 -23.94 -27.73
N MET A 470 14.99 -25.22 -27.90
CA MET A 470 15.21 -25.94 -29.17
C MET A 470 14.44 -25.32 -30.35
N ALA A 471 13.19 -24.91 -30.13
CA ALA A 471 12.35 -24.32 -31.16
C ALA A 471 12.76 -22.88 -31.55
N SER A 472 13.55 -22.20 -30.72
CA SER A 472 13.95 -20.79 -30.90
C SER A 472 15.41 -20.62 -31.33
N GLN A 473 16.04 -21.68 -31.84
CA GLN A 473 17.42 -21.63 -32.34
C GLN A 473 17.64 -20.56 -33.43
N SER A 474 16.60 -20.23 -34.21
CA SER A 474 16.62 -19.12 -35.19
C SER A 474 16.74 -17.73 -34.54
N ASP A 475 16.44 -17.60 -33.25
CA ASP A 475 16.59 -16.35 -32.50
C ASP A 475 18.00 -16.18 -31.91
N CYS A 476 18.91 -17.14 -32.12
CA CYS A 476 20.30 -17.06 -31.69
C CYS A 476 20.95 -15.79 -32.24
N PRO A 477 21.53 -14.93 -31.39
CA PRO A 477 22.23 -13.74 -31.86
C PRO A 477 23.43 -14.10 -32.73
N GLU A 478 23.71 -13.30 -33.77
CA GLU A 478 24.80 -13.56 -34.73
C GLU A 478 26.19 -13.62 -34.10
N TYR A 479 26.39 -12.94 -32.96
CA TYR A 479 27.67 -12.91 -32.24
C TYR A 479 27.90 -14.13 -31.34
N MET A 480 26.94 -15.05 -31.24
CA MET A 480 26.94 -16.19 -30.32
C MET A 480 26.79 -17.50 -31.10
N SER A 481 27.55 -18.52 -30.73
CA SER A 481 27.37 -19.85 -31.29
C SER A 481 26.06 -20.48 -30.82
N LEU A 482 25.51 -21.39 -31.63
CA LEU A 482 24.29 -22.11 -31.28
C LEU A 482 24.43 -22.95 -29.99
N SER A 483 25.62 -23.45 -29.72
CA SER A 483 25.96 -24.16 -28.48
C SER A 483 25.90 -23.25 -27.26
N GLU A 484 26.47 -22.04 -27.35
CA GLU A 484 26.41 -21.05 -26.25
C GLU A 484 24.98 -20.58 -26.01
N TYR A 485 24.19 -20.39 -27.08
CA TYR A 485 22.77 -20.04 -26.97
C TYR A 485 21.99 -21.09 -26.16
N LYS A 486 22.16 -22.37 -26.50
CA LYS A 486 21.50 -23.48 -25.79
C LYS A 486 21.94 -23.52 -24.34
N ALA A 487 23.24 -23.51 -24.08
CA ALA A 487 23.79 -23.56 -22.73
C ALA A 487 23.26 -22.42 -21.84
N LEU A 488 23.20 -21.18 -22.36
CA LEU A 488 22.67 -20.03 -21.62
C LEU A 488 21.16 -20.09 -21.40
N ALA A 489 20.40 -20.49 -22.44
CA ALA A 489 18.95 -20.57 -22.36
C ALA A 489 18.46 -21.77 -21.54
N GLU A 490 19.31 -22.79 -21.37
CA GLU A 490 19.04 -23.97 -20.55
C GLU A 490 19.55 -23.84 -19.10
N LEU A 491 20.43 -22.86 -18.83
CA LEU A 491 20.97 -22.58 -17.49
C LEU A 491 19.93 -22.59 -16.36
N PRO A 492 18.72 -22.01 -16.53
CA PRO A 492 17.70 -22.00 -15.48
C PRO A 492 17.19 -23.40 -15.09
N TYR A 493 17.26 -24.40 -15.97
CA TYR A 493 16.77 -25.75 -15.69
C TYR A 493 17.78 -26.58 -14.87
N GLY A 494 19.00 -26.08 -14.70
CA GLY A 494 20.05 -26.78 -13.95
C GLY A 494 20.38 -28.16 -14.54
N TYR A 495 20.58 -29.14 -13.67
CA TYR A 495 20.92 -30.53 -14.05
C TYR A 495 19.69 -31.41 -14.37
N ASN A 496 18.46 -30.90 -14.22
CA ASN A 496 17.22 -31.65 -14.48
C ASN A 496 16.70 -31.37 -15.91
N ILE A 497 17.48 -31.76 -16.92
CA ILE A 497 17.04 -31.82 -18.32
C ILE A 497 16.71 -33.26 -18.70
#